data_AF-A0A1I2WQ03-F1
#
_entry.id   AF-A0A1I2WQ03-F1
#
_cell.length_a   1.000
_cell.length_b   1.000
_cell.length_c   1.000
_cell.angle_alpha   90.00
_cell.angle_beta   90.00
_cell.angle_gamma   90.00
#
_symmetry.space_group_name_H-M   'P 1'
#
loop_
_entity.id
_entity.type
_entity.pdbx_description
1 polymer ?
#
loop_
_entity_poly.entity_id
_entity_poly.type
_entity_poly.pdbx_seq_one_letter_code
_entity_poly.pdbx_strand_id
1 'polypeptide(L)'
;MKKLLLFCALCWLTLLQACGQSTDRAYVLMLEGLYQKTVPTIDPLELRTALTFDAVKPLLIDTRQREEYEVSHLKGARFMDYETFDVDALQEVPKDTPIVVYCSVGYRSERVGELLKAAGFTKVRNLYGGLFEWVNRGYAVHNSQGRTNKVHAYSKTWGVWLQKGEKVYGKE
;
A
#
# COMPACT_ATOMS: atom_id res chain seq x y z
N MET A 1 37.58 -48.10 -29.26
CA MET A 1 38.33 -47.04 -29.97
C MET A 1 37.39 -45.88 -30.29
N LYS A 2 37.76 -44.67 -29.86
CA LYS A 2 37.41 -43.34 -30.41
C LYS A 2 35.92 -42.94 -30.40
N LYS A 3 35.50 -42.11 -29.43
CA LYS A 3 35.42 -40.63 -29.49
C LYS A 3 34.36 -40.13 -30.50
N LEU A 4 33.27 -39.54 -30.00
CA LEU A 4 32.96 -38.14 -30.33
C LEU A 4 32.03 -37.52 -29.27
N LEU A 5 32.61 -36.61 -28.49
CA LEU A 5 31.90 -35.66 -27.66
C LEU A 5 31.18 -34.66 -28.57
N LEU A 6 29.86 -34.50 -28.41
CA LEU A 6 29.22 -33.21 -28.65
C LEU A 6 28.62 -32.72 -27.34
N PHE A 7 29.40 -31.88 -26.66
CA PHE A 7 28.95 -30.98 -25.62
C PHE A 7 27.92 -30.03 -26.24
N CYS A 8 26.63 -30.35 -26.16
CA CYS A 8 25.59 -29.33 -26.25
C CYS A 8 25.57 -28.57 -24.91
N ALA A 9 26.55 -27.70 -24.73
CA ALA A 9 26.49 -26.60 -23.77
C ALA A 9 25.45 -25.60 -24.27
N LEU A 10 24.17 -25.99 -24.24
CA LEU A 10 23.08 -25.03 -24.30
C LEU A 10 23.04 -24.36 -22.93
N CYS A 11 23.81 -23.27 -22.87
CA CYS A 11 23.73 -22.20 -21.91
C CYS A 11 22.38 -22.18 -21.18
N TRP A 12 22.38 -22.63 -19.93
CA TRP A 12 21.49 -22.08 -18.91
C TRP A 12 21.87 -20.61 -18.72
N LEU A 13 21.53 -19.79 -19.70
CA LEU A 13 21.20 -18.39 -19.47
C LEU A 13 19.91 -18.43 -18.66
N THR A 14 20.07 -18.64 -17.35
CA THR A 14 19.09 -18.20 -16.39
C THR A 14 19.00 -16.69 -16.60
N LEU A 15 18.02 -16.30 -17.41
CA LEU A 15 17.42 -14.99 -17.35
C LEU A 15 16.95 -14.84 -15.91
N LEU A 16 17.85 -14.36 -15.05
CA LEU A 16 17.49 -13.52 -13.93
C LEU A 16 16.84 -12.29 -14.55
N GLN A 17 15.59 -12.45 -14.99
CA GLN A 17 14.67 -11.34 -15.03
C GLN A 17 14.53 -10.91 -13.58
N ALA A 18 15.37 -9.96 -13.19
CA ALA A 18 15.10 -9.06 -12.09
C ALA A 18 13.77 -8.37 -12.43
N CYS A 19 12.67 -9.06 -12.12
CA CYS A 19 11.34 -8.56 -12.35
C CYS A 19 11.11 -7.44 -11.34
N GLY A 20 11.23 -6.22 -11.85
CA GLY A 20 10.63 -5.03 -11.27
C GLY A 20 11.40 -4.41 -10.11
N GLN A 21 11.93 -3.21 -10.34
CA GLN A 21 11.56 -2.00 -9.61
C GLN A 21 12.49 -0.87 -10.05
N SER A 22 12.22 -0.27 -11.21
CA SER A 22 12.57 1.14 -11.39
C SER A 22 11.45 1.96 -10.76
N THR A 23 11.43 2.02 -9.43
CA THR A 23 10.60 3.00 -8.74
C THR A 23 11.05 4.36 -9.24
N ASP A 24 10.14 5.13 -9.85
CA ASP A 24 10.46 6.44 -10.39
C ASP A 24 11.18 7.27 -9.31
N ARG A 25 12.43 7.69 -9.59
CA ARG A 25 13.26 8.40 -8.61
C ARG A 25 12.57 9.69 -8.13
N ALA A 26 11.78 10.33 -8.99
CA ALA A 26 10.99 11.49 -8.61
C ALA A 26 9.89 11.13 -7.61
N TYR A 27 9.25 9.97 -7.80
CA TYR A 27 8.23 9.47 -6.86
C TYR A 27 8.83 9.15 -5.49
N VAL A 28 9.99 8.48 -5.47
CA VAL A 28 10.70 8.20 -4.20
C VAL A 28 11.09 9.49 -3.49
N LEU A 29 11.68 10.45 -4.19
CA LEU A 29 12.04 11.75 -3.59
C LEU A 29 10.83 12.51 -3.07
N MET A 30 9.70 12.45 -3.78
CA MET A 30 8.44 13.05 -3.33
C MET A 30 7.97 12.41 -2.02
N LEU A 31 7.94 11.08 -1.92
CA LEU A 31 7.55 10.39 -0.69
C LEU A 31 8.49 10.71 0.49
N GLU A 32 9.80 10.70 0.24
CA GLU A 32 10.82 11.04 1.24
C GLU A 32 10.65 12.46 1.79
N GLY A 33 10.21 13.41 0.96
CA GLY A 33 9.91 14.78 1.39
C GLY A 33 8.62 14.92 2.20
N LEU A 34 7.67 13.99 2.06
CA LEU A 34 6.38 14.02 2.77
C LEU A 34 6.44 13.37 4.16
N TYR A 35 7.28 12.35 4.31
CA TYR A 35 7.28 11.48 5.50
C TYR A 35 8.13 12.07 6.63
N GLN A 36 7.56 12.06 7.84
CA GLN A 36 8.30 12.41 9.07
C GLN A 36 9.10 11.23 9.62
N LYS A 37 8.79 10.01 9.19
CA LYS A 37 9.43 8.74 9.58
C LYS A 37 9.27 8.41 11.07
N THR A 38 8.19 8.89 11.68
CA THR A 38 7.80 8.67 13.09
C THR A 38 7.06 7.35 13.28
N VAL A 39 6.44 6.83 12.22
CA VAL A 39 5.74 5.54 12.16
C VAL A 39 6.49 4.62 11.19
N PRO A 40 6.89 3.40 11.60
CA PRO A 40 7.54 2.46 10.71
C PRO A 40 6.68 2.14 9.49
N THR A 41 7.27 2.09 8.31
CA THR A 41 6.53 1.75 7.10
C THR A 41 6.45 0.24 6.88
N ILE A 42 5.43 -0.21 6.15
CA ILE A 42 5.35 -1.56 5.58
C ILE A 42 5.38 -1.47 4.05
N ASP A 43 6.21 -2.29 3.42
CA ASP A 43 6.27 -2.38 1.95
C ASP A 43 5.00 -3.05 1.41
N PRO A 44 4.44 -2.62 0.26
CA PRO A 44 3.22 -3.24 -0.26
C PRO A 44 3.35 -4.74 -0.55
N LEU A 45 4.52 -5.24 -0.96
CA LEU A 45 4.74 -6.68 -1.16
C LEU A 45 4.71 -7.43 0.17
N GLU A 46 5.32 -6.85 1.21
CA GLU A 46 5.29 -7.38 2.57
C GLU A 46 3.84 -7.45 3.08
N LEU A 47 3.08 -6.35 2.97
CA LEU A 47 1.67 -6.32 3.36
C LEU A 47 0.83 -7.34 2.58
N ARG A 48 1.02 -7.44 1.26
CA ARG A 48 0.28 -8.40 0.44
C ARG A 48 0.55 -9.85 0.88
N THR A 49 1.81 -10.15 1.19
CA THR A 49 2.21 -11.46 1.73
C THR A 49 1.50 -11.73 3.06
N ALA A 50 1.53 -10.78 3.99
CA ALA A 50 0.85 -10.91 5.28
C ALA A 50 -0.67 -11.12 5.13
N LEU A 51 -1.33 -10.36 4.26
CA LEU A 51 -2.77 -10.50 4.01
C LEU A 51 -3.16 -11.84 3.37
N THR A 52 -2.23 -12.50 2.69
CA THR A 52 -2.46 -13.76 1.96
C THR A 52 -2.15 -14.97 2.83
N PHE A 53 -1.04 -14.94 3.56
CA PHE A 53 -0.45 -16.13 4.16
C PHE A 53 -0.44 -16.13 5.69
N ASP A 54 -0.52 -14.97 6.35
CA ASP A 54 -0.48 -14.93 7.80
C ASP A 54 -1.81 -15.40 8.40
N ALA A 55 -1.71 -16.18 9.48
CA ALA A 55 -2.88 -16.62 10.25
C ALA A 55 -3.62 -15.43 10.88
N VAL A 56 -2.87 -14.42 11.33
CA VAL A 56 -3.39 -13.18 11.91
C VAL A 56 -3.11 -12.04 10.94
N LYS A 57 -4.17 -11.52 10.31
CA LYS A 57 -4.07 -10.41 9.36
C LYS A 57 -4.06 -9.08 10.10
N PRO A 58 -3.31 -8.07 9.63
CA PRO A 58 -3.38 -6.75 10.22
C PRO A 58 -4.77 -6.13 10.02
N LEU A 59 -5.21 -5.34 11.00
CA LEU A 59 -6.33 -4.42 10.82
C LEU A 59 -5.89 -3.32 9.86
N LEU A 60 -6.59 -3.23 8.72
CA LEU A 60 -6.35 -2.20 7.72
C LEU A 60 -7.22 -0.98 8.04
N ILE A 61 -6.62 0.21 8.14
CA ILE A 61 -7.34 1.46 8.35
C ILE A 61 -7.08 2.39 7.17
N ASP A 62 -8.15 2.71 6.44
CA ASP A 62 -8.14 3.68 5.36
C ASP A 62 -8.50 5.06 5.91
N THR A 63 -7.54 5.98 5.81
CA THR A 63 -7.63 7.34 6.36
C THR A 63 -7.92 8.40 5.31
N ARG A 64 -8.31 7.98 4.11
CA ARG A 64 -8.71 8.93 3.06
C ARG A 64 -10.09 9.53 3.37
N GLN A 65 -10.55 10.46 2.54
CA GLN A 65 -11.91 10.96 2.64
C GLN A 65 -12.93 9.91 2.14
N ARG A 66 -14.20 10.07 2.53
CA ARG A 66 -15.28 9.12 2.22
C ARG A 66 -15.36 8.78 0.74
N GLU A 67 -15.39 9.81 -0.11
CA GLU A 67 -15.46 9.69 -1.57
C GLU A 67 -14.27 8.93 -2.16
N GLU A 68 -13.06 9.10 -1.61
CA GLU A 68 -11.89 8.36 -2.06
C GLU A 68 -11.98 6.86 -1.76
N TYR A 69 -12.51 6.52 -0.58
CA TYR A 69 -12.73 5.14 -0.15
C TYR A 69 -13.82 4.45 -0.97
N GLU A 70 -14.89 5.17 -1.29
CA GLU A 70 -16.02 4.64 -2.07
C GLU A 70 -15.64 4.29 -3.51
N VAL A 71 -14.71 5.06 -4.12
CA VAL A 71 -14.14 4.69 -5.42
C VAL A 71 -13.44 3.34 -5.35
N SER A 72 -12.55 3.18 -4.38
CA SER A 72 -11.92 1.89 -4.05
C SER A 72 -11.12 1.95 -2.75
N HIS A 73 -10.85 0.80 -2.14
CA HIS A 73 -10.07 0.60 -0.91
C HIS A 73 -9.42 -0.80 -0.90
N LEU A 74 -8.52 -1.07 0.06
CA LEU A 74 -8.00 -2.42 0.28
C LEU A 74 -9.11 -3.33 0.81
N LYS A 75 -9.10 -4.62 0.41
CA LYS A 75 -10.14 -5.56 0.83
C LYS A 75 -10.17 -5.70 2.35
N GLY A 76 -11.34 -5.43 2.96
CA GLY A 76 -11.52 -5.54 4.41
C GLY A 76 -10.96 -4.35 5.20
N ALA A 77 -10.58 -3.25 4.54
CA ALA A 77 -10.20 -2.03 5.23
C ALA A 77 -11.38 -1.44 6.01
N ARG A 78 -11.11 -0.95 7.23
CA ARG A 78 -12.02 -0.10 7.99
C ARG A 78 -11.76 1.34 7.57
N PHE A 79 -12.82 2.03 7.16
CA PHE A 79 -12.74 3.46 6.90
C PHE A 79 -12.73 4.24 8.22
N MET A 80 -11.78 5.16 8.36
CA MET A 80 -11.74 6.14 9.47
C MET A 80 -11.21 7.45 8.90
N ASP A 81 -12.08 8.45 8.72
CA ASP A 81 -11.70 9.70 8.09
C ASP A 81 -10.54 10.40 8.82
N TYR A 82 -9.58 10.93 8.07
CA TYR A 82 -8.44 11.66 8.63
C TYR A 82 -8.86 12.92 9.40
N GLU A 83 -9.82 13.68 8.89
CA GLU A 83 -10.18 14.98 9.45
C GLU A 83 -10.97 14.84 10.76
N THR A 84 -11.71 13.74 10.89
CA THR A 84 -12.51 13.43 12.09
C THR A 84 -12.01 12.15 12.76
N PHE A 85 -10.71 11.86 12.66
CA PHE A 85 -10.17 10.63 13.21
C PHE A 85 -10.32 10.61 14.73
N ASP A 86 -10.98 9.56 15.22
CA ASP A 86 -11.19 9.32 16.64
C ASP A 86 -10.62 7.95 17.02
N VAL A 87 -9.67 7.95 17.96
CA VAL A 87 -9.02 6.73 18.43
C VAL A 87 -9.91 5.91 19.36
N ASP A 88 -10.91 6.53 19.99
CA ASP A 88 -11.86 5.85 20.89
C ASP A 88 -12.76 4.88 20.12
N ALA A 89 -12.91 5.07 18.81
CA ALA A 89 -13.55 4.11 17.91
C ALA A 89 -12.80 2.76 17.80
N LEU A 90 -11.61 2.64 18.40
CA LEU A 90 -10.79 1.44 18.47
C LEU A 90 -10.55 0.98 19.92
N GLN A 91 -11.35 1.44 20.89
CA GLN A 91 -11.19 1.07 22.30
C GLN A 91 -11.29 -0.45 22.54
N GLU A 92 -12.05 -1.16 21.71
CA GLU A 92 -12.23 -2.61 21.73
C GLU A 92 -11.05 -3.37 21.12
N VAL A 93 -10.16 -2.70 20.38
CA VAL A 93 -9.05 -3.33 19.67
C VAL A 93 -7.88 -3.56 20.63
N PRO A 94 -7.40 -4.82 20.80
CA PRO A 94 -6.23 -5.09 21.62
C PRO A 94 -5.01 -4.27 21.17
N LYS A 95 -4.26 -3.71 22.13
CA LYS A 95 -3.13 -2.79 21.87
C LYS A 95 -1.95 -3.44 21.15
N ASP A 96 -1.90 -4.76 21.08
CA ASP A 96 -0.91 -5.55 20.36
C ASP A 96 -1.41 -6.08 19.00
N THR A 97 -2.61 -5.68 18.57
CA THR A 97 -3.13 -5.97 17.23
C THR A 97 -2.22 -5.33 16.18
N PRO A 98 -1.75 -6.07 15.17
CA PRO A 98 -1.07 -5.47 14.02
C PRO A 98 -2.03 -4.53 13.29
N ILE A 99 -1.66 -3.26 13.14
CA ILE A 99 -2.45 -2.25 12.44
C ILE A 99 -1.62 -1.70 11.28
N VAL A 100 -2.24 -1.64 10.10
CA VAL A 100 -1.67 -0.95 8.95
C VAL A 100 -2.61 0.18 8.54
N VAL A 101 -2.14 1.41 8.73
CA VAL A 101 -2.82 2.62 8.28
C VAL A 101 -2.34 2.99 6.88
N TYR A 102 -3.24 3.49 6.05
CA TYR A 102 -2.89 4.02 4.75
C TYR A 102 -3.80 5.18 4.34
N CYS A 103 -3.26 6.04 3.47
CA CYS A 103 -4.03 7.01 2.70
C CYS A 103 -3.64 6.91 1.21
N SER A 104 -3.75 7.98 0.43
CA SER A 104 -3.42 7.94 -1.01
C SER A 104 -1.91 7.70 -1.23
N VAL A 105 -1.06 8.43 -0.51
CA VAL A 105 0.41 8.39 -0.65
C VAL A 105 1.18 8.17 0.66
N GLY A 106 0.47 7.98 1.77
CA GLY A 106 1.07 7.70 3.09
C GLY A 106 1.28 8.91 4.02
N TYR A 107 0.98 10.14 3.56
CA TYR A 107 1.10 11.37 4.37
C TYR A 107 0.09 11.43 5.53
N ARG A 108 -1.22 11.47 5.24
CA ARG A 108 -2.29 11.56 6.26
C ARG A 108 -2.24 10.39 7.25
N SER A 109 -2.02 9.18 6.72
CA SER A 109 -1.97 7.96 7.51
C SER A 109 -0.80 7.88 8.47
N GLU A 110 0.34 8.53 8.18
CA GLU A 110 1.43 8.63 9.15
C GLU A 110 0.98 9.36 10.43
N ARG A 111 0.25 10.46 10.30
CA ARG A 111 -0.25 11.25 11.44
C ARG A 111 -1.27 10.46 12.25
N VAL A 112 -2.14 9.70 11.58
CA VAL A 112 -3.03 8.76 12.26
C VAL A 112 -2.25 7.66 12.98
N GLY A 113 -1.18 7.16 12.35
CA GLY A 113 -0.29 6.19 12.99
C GLY A 113 0.40 6.74 14.25
N GLU A 114 0.75 8.02 14.28
CA GLU A 114 1.28 8.70 15.48
C GLU A 114 0.23 8.73 16.60
N LEU A 115 -1.02 9.09 16.27
CA LEU A 115 -2.12 9.10 17.24
C LEU A 115 -2.38 7.70 17.82
N LEU A 116 -2.36 6.67 16.97
CA LEU A 116 -2.49 5.28 17.42
C LEU A 116 -1.35 4.87 18.35
N LYS A 117 -0.10 5.20 18.01
CA LYS A 117 1.06 4.93 18.89
C LYS A 117 0.95 5.67 20.21
N ALA A 118 0.53 6.93 20.20
CA ALA A 118 0.29 7.73 21.41
C ALA A 118 -0.82 7.13 22.29
N ALA A 119 -1.84 6.52 21.68
CA ALA A 119 -2.91 5.78 22.36
C ALA A 119 -2.52 4.35 22.79
N GLY A 120 -1.23 4.00 22.72
CA GLY A 120 -0.67 2.76 23.24
C GLY A 120 -0.69 1.56 22.29
N PHE A 121 -1.09 1.74 21.02
CA PHE A 121 -0.97 0.64 20.03
C PHE A 121 0.50 0.38 19.70
N THR A 122 0.92 -0.88 19.85
CA THR A 122 2.35 -1.27 19.80
C THR A 122 2.82 -1.73 18.43
N LYS A 123 1.91 -2.17 17.55
CA LYS A 123 2.22 -2.74 16.22
C LYS A 123 1.60 -1.95 15.08
N VAL A 124 1.86 -0.64 15.05
CA VAL A 124 1.34 0.27 14.02
C VAL A 124 2.37 0.46 12.90
N ARG A 125 1.96 0.24 11.65
CA ARG A 125 2.77 0.53 10.46
C ARG A 125 2.01 1.37 9.44
N ASN A 126 2.71 2.25 8.74
CA ASN A 126 2.18 3.06 7.64
C ASN A 126 2.45 2.37 6.30
N LEU A 127 1.46 2.22 5.42
CA LEU A 127 1.70 1.63 4.09
C LEU A 127 2.57 2.57 3.24
N TYR A 128 3.76 2.11 2.86
CA TYR A 128 4.67 2.90 2.02
C TYR A 128 4.03 3.24 0.67
N GLY A 129 4.00 4.53 0.32
CA GLY A 129 3.35 5.07 -0.88
C GLY A 129 1.83 4.93 -0.91
N GLY A 130 1.19 4.54 0.20
CA GLY A 130 -0.26 4.42 0.34
C GLY A 130 -0.94 3.52 -0.71
N LEU A 131 -2.20 3.84 -1.02
CA LEU A 131 -2.96 3.11 -2.02
C LEU A 131 -2.38 3.27 -3.44
N PHE A 132 -1.73 4.40 -3.74
CA PHE A 132 -1.14 4.64 -5.06
C PHE A 132 -0.03 3.63 -5.34
N GLU A 133 0.91 3.46 -4.42
CA GLU A 133 1.98 2.49 -4.60
C GLU A 133 1.44 1.05 -4.63
N TRP A 134 0.44 0.74 -3.79
CA TRP A 134 -0.25 -0.57 -3.85
C TRP A 134 -0.76 -0.88 -5.26
N VAL A 135 -1.45 0.08 -5.89
CA VAL A 135 -1.98 -0.07 -7.24
C VAL A 135 -0.88 -0.02 -8.30
N ASN A 136 0.16 0.80 -8.13
CA ASN A 136 1.33 0.84 -9.02
C ASN A 136 2.08 -0.51 -9.05
N ARG A 137 2.00 -1.31 -7.97
CA ARG A 137 2.48 -2.69 -7.97
C ARG A 137 1.53 -3.71 -8.61
N GLY A 138 0.38 -3.25 -9.09
CA GLY A 138 -0.64 -4.05 -9.77
C GLY A 138 -1.52 -4.84 -8.81
N TYR A 139 -1.58 -4.45 -7.53
CA TYR A 139 -2.36 -5.16 -6.53
C TYR A 139 -3.83 -4.72 -6.55
N ALA A 140 -4.72 -5.64 -6.19
CA ALA A 140 -6.16 -5.44 -6.33
C ALA A 140 -6.71 -4.47 -5.27
N VAL A 141 -7.69 -3.67 -5.67
CA VAL A 141 -8.52 -2.82 -4.81
C VAL A 141 -10.00 -3.17 -5.02
N HIS A 142 -10.84 -2.78 -4.07
CA HIS A 142 -12.25 -3.16 -4.02
C HIS A 142 -13.14 -1.95 -3.74
N ASN A 143 -14.40 -2.02 -4.15
CA ASN A 143 -15.45 -1.13 -3.72
C ASN A 143 -16.70 -1.95 -3.33
N SER A 144 -17.85 -1.30 -3.19
CA SER A 144 -19.12 -1.97 -2.87
C SER A 144 -19.57 -3.01 -3.91
N GLN A 145 -19.05 -2.94 -5.14
CA GLN A 145 -19.37 -3.85 -6.25
C GLN A 145 -18.33 -4.98 -6.43
N GLY A 146 -17.31 -5.02 -5.58
CA GLY A 146 -16.24 -6.03 -5.64
C GLY A 146 -14.92 -5.46 -6.16
N ARG A 147 -14.16 -6.27 -6.90
CA ARG A 147 -12.84 -5.87 -7.42
C ARG A 147 -13.01 -4.79 -8.49
N THR A 148 -12.20 -3.73 -8.39
CA THR A 148 -12.18 -2.62 -9.36
C THR A 148 -10.75 -2.24 -9.69
N ASN A 149 -10.56 -1.54 -10.81
CA ASN A 149 -9.32 -0.86 -11.19
C ASN A 149 -9.39 0.65 -10.99
N LYS A 150 -10.55 1.19 -10.56
CA LYS A 150 -10.75 2.62 -10.30
C LYS A 150 -10.05 3.04 -9.02
N VAL A 151 -9.40 4.20 -9.05
CA VAL A 151 -8.69 4.76 -7.89
C VAL A 151 -8.91 6.26 -7.86
N HIS A 152 -9.34 6.78 -6.72
CA HIS A 152 -9.47 8.21 -6.55
C HIS A 152 -8.09 8.86 -6.49
N ALA A 153 -7.79 9.71 -7.47
CA ALA A 153 -6.48 10.33 -7.65
C ALA A 153 -6.33 11.65 -6.88
N TYR A 154 -7.32 12.02 -6.06
CA TYR A 154 -7.42 13.25 -5.27
C TYR A 154 -7.51 14.53 -6.13
N SER A 155 -6.47 14.83 -6.91
CA SER A 155 -6.48 15.90 -7.92
C SER A 155 -5.53 15.56 -9.07
N LYS A 156 -5.61 16.28 -10.19
CA LYS A 156 -4.78 16.01 -11.38
C LYS A 156 -3.27 16.09 -11.06
N THR A 157 -2.86 16.98 -10.17
CA THR A 157 -1.46 17.13 -9.74
C THR A 157 -0.98 15.92 -8.94
N TRP A 158 -1.80 15.38 -8.03
CA TRP A 158 -1.47 14.16 -7.29
C TRP A 158 -1.59 12.91 -8.16
N GLY A 159 -2.51 12.92 -9.12
CA GLY A 159 -2.74 11.82 -10.05
C GLY A 159 -1.54 11.48 -10.93
N VAL A 160 -0.53 12.34 -11.07
CA VAL A 160 0.70 12.02 -11.81
C VAL A 160 1.48 10.85 -11.19
N TRP A 161 1.34 10.66 -9.88
CA TRP A 161 2.02 9.61 -9.12
C TRP A 161 1.29 8.27 -9.14
N LEU A 162 0.02 8.27 -9.56
CA LEU A 162 -0.74 7.05 -9.82
C LEU A 162 -0.46 6.59 -11.26
N GLN A 163 0.42 5.61 -11.41
CA GLN A 163 0.88 5.10 -12.70
C GLN A 163 -0.03 4.01 -13.27
N LYS A 164 -0.73 3.27 -12.40
CA LYS A 164 -1.66 2.20 -12.78
C LYS A 164 -3.06 2.46 -12.23
N GLY A 165 -4.06 1.81 -12.84
CA GLY A 165 -5.47 1.99 -12.48
C GLY A 165 -6.16 3.09 -13.28
N GLU A 166 -7.49 3.08 -13.22
CA GLU A 166 -8.35 4.12 -13.81
C GLU A 166 -8.50 5.27 -12.82
N LYS A 167 -7.95 6.44 -13.15
CA LYS A 167 -7.98 7.62 -12.28
C LYS A 167 -9.39 8.19 -12.24
N VAL A 168 -9.94 8.30 -11.04
CA VAL A 168 -11.18 9.02 -10.76
C VAL A 168 -10.83 10.30 -10.01
N TYR A 169 -11.46 11.40 -10.38
CA TYR A 169 -11.38 12.66 -9.64
C TYR A 169 -12.78 12.95 -9.10
N GLY A 170 -12.85 13.52 -7.89
CA GLY A 170 -14.11 13.95 -7.27
C GLY A 170 -14.82 15.01 -8.11
N LYS A 171 -16.05 15.35 -7.73
CA LYS A 171 -16.73 16.50 -8.31
C LYS A 171 -16.00 17.75 -7.82
N GLU A 172 -15.53 18.59 -8.75
CA GLU A 172 -15.05 19.95 -8.45
C GLU A 172 -16.11 20.76 -7.70
#